data_AF-A0A8T5SAR2-F1
#
_entry.id   AF-A0A8T5SAR2-F1
#
_cell.length_a   1.000
_cell.length_b   1.000
_cell.length_c   1.000
_cell.angle_alpha   90.00
_cell.angle_beta   90.00
_cell.angle_gamma   90.00
#
_symmetry.space_group_name_H-M   'P 1'
#
loop_
_entity.id
_entity.type
_entity.pdbx_description
1 polymer ?
#
loop_
_entity_poly.entity_id
_entity_poly.type
_entity_poly.pdbx_seq_one_letter_code
_entity_poly.pdbx_strand_id
1 'polypeptide(L)' 'MRKGTNKLESTKSSDQQLKKTEFESDQHLNETQFCPDCGAKFDEKGIVYCPACGHKIQ' A
#
# COMPACT_ATOMS: atom_id res chain seq x y z
N MET A 1 39.46 44.97 9.50
CA MET A 1 39.79 43.54 9.64
C MET A 1 38.50 42.71 9.62
N ARG A 2 38.45 41.66 8.78
CA ARG A 2 37.32 40.73 8.69
C ARG A 2 37.32 39.81 9.92
N LYS A 3 36.22 39.74 10.66
CA LYS A 3 35.94 38.65 11.60
C LYS A 3 34.55 38.12 11.28
N GLY A 4 34.52 37.10 10.41
CA GLY A 4 33.39 36.19 10.37
C GLY A 4 33.45 35.26 11.57
N THR A 5 32.30 34.86 12.08
CA THR A 5 32.10 33.49 12.54
C THR A 5 30.62 33.15 12.36
N ASN A 6 30.42 32.04 11.66
CA ASN A 6 29.17 31.37 11.43
C ASN A 6 28.48 31.06 12.77
N LYS A 7 27.17 31.33 12.84
CA LYS A 7 26.34 30.73 13.88
C LYS A 7 25.02 30.24 13.28
N LEU A 8 25.11 28.97 12.90
CA LEU A 8 24.08 27.96 13.15
C LEU A 8 22.75 28.17 12.45
N GLU A 9 22.66 27.58 11.26
CA GLU A 9 21.43 27.02 10.71
C GLU A 9 20.63 26.34 11.82
N SER A 10 19.52 26.97 12.19
CA SER A 10 18.52 26.42 13.08
C SER A 10 17.51 25.64 12.23
N THR A 11 17.95 24.52 11.69
CA THR A 11 17.04 23.48 11.19
C THR A 11 16.64 22.62 12.37
N LYS A 12 15.48 22.91 12.98
CA LYS A 12 14.68 22.01 13.82
C LYS A 12 13.48 22.78 14.36
N SER A 13 12.36 22.69 13.67
CA SER A 13 11.06 22.65 14.34
C SER A 13 10.03 22.06 13.38
N SER A 14 9.42 20.95 13.81
CA SER A 14 8.16 20.36 13.35
C SER A 14 7.84 20.48 11.86
N ASP A 15 7.89 19.41 11.08
CA ASP A 15 6.80 18.45 11.14
C ASP A 15 7.27 17.08 10.63
N GLN A 16 6.99 16.08 11.44
CA GLN A 16 7.36 14.71 11.21
C GLN A 16 6.15 14.00 10.62
N GLN A 17 5.91 14.14 9.32
CA GLN A 17 4.93 13.33 8.61
C GLN A 17 5.60 12.50 7.50
N LEU A 18 6.08 11.35 7.95
CA LEU A 18 6.11 10.05 7.26
C LEU A 18 6.40 10.06 5.75
N LYS A 19 7.68 9.83 5.45
CA LYS A 19 8.20 8.83 4.49
C LYS A 19 7.22 8.40 3.40
N LYS A 20 7.18 9.16 2.31
CA LYS A 20 6.81 8.63 0.99
C LYS A 20 8.06 8.01 0.37
N THR A 21 8.52 6.89 0.92
CA THR A 21 9.48 6.02 0.23
C THR A 21 8.71 4.82 -0.31
N GLU A 22 9.07 4.44 -1.52
CA GLU A 22 8.63 3.23 -2.22
C GLU A 22 7.21 3.32 -2.83
N PHE A 23 7.12 4.17 -3.86
CA PHE A 23 6.38 3.80 -5.08
C PHE A 23 7.19 2.72 -5.83
N GLU A 24 7.45 1.61 -5.16
CA GLU A 24 7.69 0.34 -5.85
C GLU A 24 6.28 -0.23 -5.98
N SER A 25 5.61 0.12 -7.08
CA SER A 25 4.33 -0.47 -7.44
C SER A 25 4.60 -1.93 -7.77
N ASP A 26 4.68 -2.72 -6.71
CA ASP A 26 4.77 -4.17 -6.69
C ASP A 26 3.72 -4.70 -7.67
N GLN A 27 4.19 -5.10 -8.85
CA GLN A 27 3.40 -5.78 -9.88
C GLN A 27 3.11 -7.20 -9.39
N HIS A 28 2.55 -7.33 -8.19
CA HIS A 28 2.00 -8.56 -7.73
C HIS A 28 0.68 -8.73 -8.48
N LEU A 29 0.77 -9.35 -9.65
CA LEU A 29 -0.32 -10.11 -10.25
C LEU A 29 -0.70 -11.26 -9.30
N ASN A 30 -1.12 -10.93 -8.08
CA ASN A 30 -1.97 -11.81 -7.33
C ASN A 30 -3.27 -11.81 -8.11
N GLU A 31 -3.48 -12.86 -8.87
CA GLU A 31 -4.77 -13.17 -9.47
C GLU A 31 -5.74 -13.61 -8.36
N THR A 32 -5.80 -12.86 -7.26
CA THR A 32 -6.79 -13.03 -6.21
C THR A 32 -8.13 -12.82 -6.87
N GLN A 33 -8.93 -13.87 -6.88
CA GLN A 33 -10.26 -13.80 -7.44
C GLN A 33 -11.21 -13.35 -6.32
N PHE A 34 -12.24 -12.61 -6.72
CA PHE A 34 -13.21 -12.06 -5.79
C PHE A 34 -14.59 -12.50 -6.22
N CYS A 35 -15.46 -12.73 -5.24
CA CYS A 35 -16.84 -13.07 -5.53
C CYS A 35 -17.56 -11.80 -5.99
N PRO A 36 -18.18 -11.77 -7.17
CA PRO A 36 -18.90 -10.59 -7.65
C PRO A 36 -20.17 -10.30 -6.84
N ASP A 37 -20.66 -11.28 -6.09
CA ASP A 37 -21.90 -11.21 -5.32
C ASP A 37 -21.67 -10.70 -3.89
N CYS A 38 -20.69 -11.25 -3.18
CA CYS A 38 -20.42 -10.89 -1.78
C CYS A 38 -19.08 -10.19 -1.54
N GLY A 39 -18.19 -10.14 -2.55
CA GLY A 39 -16.86 -9.55 -2.42
C GLY A 39 -15.84 -10.41 -1.67
N ALA A 40 -16.17 -11.66 -1.32
CA ALA A 40 -15.23 -12.57 -0.67
C ALA A 40 -14.03 -12.85 -1.57
N LYS A 41 -12.83 -12.77 -1.00
CA LYS A 41 -11.59 -13.12 -1.69
C LYS A 41 -11.40 -14.62 -1.66
N PHE A 42 -10.93 -15.19 -2.75
CA PHE A 42 -10.52 -16.58 -2.82
C PHE A 42 -9.26 -16.71 -3.69
N ASP A 43 -8.29 -17.44 -3.15
CA ASP A 43 -6.99 -17.66 -3.78
C ASP A 43 -7.01 -18.89 -4.71
N GLU A 44 -8.07 -19.69 -4.63
CA GLU A 44 -8.25 -20.94 -5.38
C GLU A 44 -8.80 -20.67 -6.78
N LYS A 45 -8.00 -20.97 -7.81
CA LYS A 45 -8.48 -21.01 -9.19
C LYS A 45 -9.39 -22.22 -9.37
N GLY A 46 -10.52 -22.04 -10.04
CA GLY A 46 -11.42 -23.14 -10.38
C GLY A 46 -12.60 -23.35 -9.43
N ILE A 47 -12.85 -22.44 -8.49
CA ILE A 47 -14.04 -22.55 -7.65
C ILE A 47 -15.33 -22.40 -8.49
N VAL A 48 -16.25 -23.36 -8.35
CA VAL A 48 -17.56 -23.32 -9.02
C VAL A 48 -18.55 -22.51 -8.18
N TYR A 49 -18.40 -22.52 -6.87
CA TYR A 49 -19.24 -21.81 -5.91
C TYR A 49 -18.38 -21.05 -4.92
N CYS A 50 -18.83 -19.86 -4.52
CA CYS A 50 -18.19 -19.07 -3.50
C CYS A 50 -18.31 -19.77 -2.14
N PRO A 51 -17.21 -20.07 -1.44
CA PRO A 51 -17.26 -20.71 -0.13
C PRO A 51 -17.86 -19.80 0.96
N ALA A 52 -17.96 -18.50 0.71
CA ALA A 52 -18.48 -17.52 1.67
C ALA A 52 -20.01 -17.34 1.56
N CYS A 53 -20.56 -17.26 0.35
CA CYS A 53 -21.99 -16.99 0.14
C CYS A 53 -22.74 -18.04 -0.68
N GLY A 54 -22.04 -19.01 -1.28
CA GLY A 54 -22.62 -20.04 -2.14
C GLY A 54 -22.94 -19.59 -3.57
N HIS A 55 -22.60 -18.35 -3.97
CA HIS A 55 -22.81 -17.85 -5.34
C HIS A 55 -22.01 -18.66 -6.37
N LYS A 56 -22.62 -19.01 -7.50
CA LYS A 56 -21.99 -19.79 -8.56
C LYS A 56 -21.08 -18.88 -9.43
N ILE A 57 -19.79 -19.15 -9.49
CA ILE A 57 -18.76 -18.32 -10.16
C ILE A 57 -18.48 -18.79 -11.60
N GLN A 58 -18.50 -20.10 -11.85
CA GLN A 58 -18.22 -20.73 -13.15
C GLN A 58 -19.48 -20.95 -13.99
#